data_AF-A0A2N2SAD3-F1
#
_entry.id   AF-A0A2N2SAD3-F1
#
_cell.length_a   1.000
_cell.length_b   1.000
_cell.length_c   1.000
_cell.angle_alpha   90.00
_cell.angle_beta   90.00
_cell.angle_gamma   90.00
#
_symmetry.space_group_name_H-M   'P 1'
#
loop_
_entity.id
_entity.type
_entity.pdbx_description
1 polymer ?
#
loop_
_entity_poly.entity_id
_entity_poly.type
_entity_poly.pdbx_seq_one_letter_code
_entity_poly.pdbx_strand_id
1 'polypeptide(L)'
;FFMALIFSLAVNVPRWLKEVTIALPFAFLILDVFSWWLTKWHPGFAWFTIIGGFGYSLASAFMWFTCMYQMLIMSRNGKVYGNAWEADIRLDDL
;
A
#
# COMPACT_ATOMS: atom_id res chain seq x y z
N PHE A 1 -5.95 -2.84 6.10
CA PHE A 1 -5.67 -2.17 7.38
C PHE A 1 -4.41 -2.73 8.07
N PHE A 2 -4.42 -3.94 8.65
CA PHE A 2 -3.23 -4.49 9.34
C PHE A 2 -1.97 -4.55 8.46
N MET A 3 -2.09 -4.96 7.19
CA MET A 3 -0.95 -4.97 6.26
C MET A 3 -0.31 -3.59 6.08
N ALA A 4 -1.13 -2.53 6.03
CA ALA A 4 -0.63 -1.16 5.90
C ALA A 4 0.10 -0.68 7.17
N LEU A 5 -0.35 -1.10 8.35
CA LEU A 5 0.34 -0.81 9.62
C LEU A 5 1.70 -1.53 9.71
N ILE A 6 1.76 -2.79 9.30
CA ILE A 6 3.02 -3.54 9.28
C ILE A 6 3.97 -2.93 8.25
N PHE A 7 3.44 -2.52 7.09
CA PHE A 7 4.20 -1.87 6.04
C PHE A 7 4.68 -0.46 6.42
N SER A 8 4.00 0.26 7.31
CA SER A 8 4.50 1.57 7.76
C SER A 8 5.78 1.46 8.59
N LEU A 9 5.99 0.31 9.24
CA LEU A 9 7.21 -0.02 9.98
C LEU A 9 8.34 -0.51 9.08
N ALA A 10 8.11 -0.56 7.76
CA ALA A 10 9.09 -1.02 6.81
C ALA A 10 10.30 -0.09 6.71
N VAL A 11 11.50 -0.62 6.94
CA VAL A 11 12.77 0.12 6.80
C VAL A 11 13.31 0.00 5.37
N ASN A 12 14.01 1.03 4.87
CA ASN A 12 14.60 1.07 3.52
C ASN A 12 13.58 1.18 2.36
N VAL A 13 12.40 1.74 2.64
CA VAL A 13 11.40 2.13 1.64
C VAL A 13 11.26 3.66 1.71
N PRO A 14 11.26 4.39 0.58
CA PRO A 14 11.13 5.84 0.63
C PRO A 14 9.73 6.25 1.11
N ARG A 15 9.68 7.32 1.92
CA ARG A 15 8.47 7.81 2.58
C ARG A 15 7.30 8.05 1.63
N TRP A 16 7.53 8.71 0.50
CA TRP A 16 6.48 9.00 -0.49
C TRP A 16 5.81 7.72 -1.01
N LEU A 17 6.59 6.65 -1.22
CA LEU A 17 6.07 5.38 -1.70
C LEU A 17 5.25 4.69 -0.61
N LYS A 18 5.64 4.82 0.65
CA LYS A 18 4.85 4.30 1.78
C LYS A 18 3.47 4.97 1.82
N GLU A 19 3.44 6.29 1.79
CA GLU A 19 2.21 7.09 1.87
C GLU A 19 1.26 6.77 0.71
N VAL A 20 1.76 6.77 -0.54
CA VAL A 20 0.96 6.47 -1.73
C VAL A 20 0.40 5.06 -1.69
N THR A 21 1.23 4.07 -1.33
CA THR A 21 0.82 2.65 -1.28
C THR A 21 -0.24 2.40 -0.20
N ILE A 22 -0.17 3.09 0.94
CA ILE A 22 -1.16 2.96 2.02
C ILE A 22 -2.47 3.63 1.65
N ALA A 23 -2.45 4.74 0.91
CA ALA A 23 -3.65 5.46 0.45
C ALA A 23 -4.37 4.76 -0.71
N LEU A 24 -3.63 4.06 -1.57
CA LEU A 24 -4.09 3.41 -2.79
C LEU A 24 -5.31 2.48 -2.62
N PRO A 25 -5.34 1.56 -1.63
CA PRO A 25 -6.48 0.69 -1.37
C PRO A 25 -7.76 1.48 -1.04
N PHE A 26 -7.64 2.59 -0.31
CA PHE A 26 -8.78 3.43 0.05
C PHE A 26 -9.31 4.19 -1.15
N ALA A 27 -8.43 4.69 -2.02
CA ALA A 27 -8.83 5.32 -3.27
C ALA A 27 -9.62 4.37 -4.18
N PHE A 28 -9.19 3.11 -4.29
CA PHE A 28 -9.92 2.10 -5.07
C PHE A 28 -11.25 1.66 -4.44
N LEU A 29 -11.34 1.59 -3.11
CA LEU A 29 -12.62 1.35 -2.42
C LEU A 29 -13.63 2.48 -2.68
N ILE A 30 -13.16 3.73 -2.68
CA ILE A 30 -13.99 4.89 -3.02
C ILE A 30 -14.48 4.77 -4.48
N LEU A 31 -13.58 4.43 -5.42
CA LEU A 31 -13.94 4.20 -6.82
C LEU A 31 -14.94 3.05 -7.00
N ASP A 32 -14.86 1.99 -6.20
CA ASP A 32 -15.80 0.88 -6.24
C ASP A 32 -17.20 1.29 -5.75
N VAL A 33 -17.29 2.07 -4.66
CA VAL A 33 -18.57 2.64 -4.20
C VAL A 33 -19.19 3.57 -5.25
N PHE A 34 -18.38 4.40 -5.91
CA PHE A 34 -18.84 5.24 -7.00
C PHE A 34 -19.30 4.42 -8.21
N SER A 35 -18.56 3.37 -8.59
CA SER A 35 -18.93 2.44 -9.64
C SER A 35 -20.30 1.80 -9.36
N TRP A 36 -20.53 1.34 -8.12
CA TRP A 36 -21.81 0.78 -7.72
C TRP A 36 -22.96 1.79 -7.86
N TRP A 37 -22.75 3.05 -7.49
CA TRP A 37 -23.77 4.09 -7.65
C TRP A 37 -24.01 4.44 -9.12
N LEU A 38 -22.96 4.46 -9.96
CA LEU A 38 -23.07 4.73 -11.40
C LEU A 38 -23.66 3.56 -12.20
N THR A 39 -23.49 2.31 -11.77
CA THR A 39 -24.11 1.15 -12.44
C THR A 39 -25.64 1.19 -12.36
N LYS A 40 -26.22 1.96 -11.43
CA LYS A 40 -27.66 2.27 -11.41
C LYS A 40 -28.11 3.08 -12.64
N TRP A 41 -27.20 3.83 -13.26
CA TRP A 41 -27.48 4.71 -14.40
C TRP A 41 -27.13 4.07 -15.74
N HIS A 42 -26.01 3.34 -15.80
CA HIS A 42 -25.61 2.64 -17.02
C HIS A 42 -24.87 1.34 -16.67
N PRO A 43 -25.24 0.18 -17.23
CA PRO A 43 -24.64 -1.11 -16.87
C PRO A 43 -23.15 -1.22 -17.27
N GLY A 44 -22.68 -0.40 -18.20
CA GLY A 44 -21.28 -0.36 -18.62
C GLY A 44 -20.28 0.08 -17.54
N PHE A 45 -20.75 0.68 -16.43
CA PHE A 45 -19.87 1.08 -15.33
C PHE A 45 -19.33 -0.09 -14.50
N ALA A 46 -19.80 -1.32 -14.73
CA ALA A 46 -19.27 -2.52 -14.06
C ALA A 46 -17.76 -2.73 -14.26
N TRP A 47 -17.19 -2.20 -15.35
CA TRP A 47 -15.73 -2.23 -15.57
C TRP A 47 -14.96 -1.43 -14.50
N PHE A 48 -15.52 -0.36 -13.94
CA PHE A 48 -14.83 0.41 -12.90
C PHE A 48 -14.65 -0.39 -11.62
N THR A 49 -15.62 -1.22 -11.25
CA THR A 49 -15.52 -2.15 -10.11
C THR A 49 -14.42 -3.20 -10.34
N ILE A 50 -14.30 -3.76 -11.55
CA ILE A 50 -13.26 -4.77 -11.83
C ILE A 50 -11.86 -4.12 -11.78
N ILE A 51 -11.70 -2.93 -12.34
CA ILE A 51 -10.44 -2.17 -12.26
C ILE A 51 -10.13 -1.78 -10.81
N GLY A 52 -11.12 -1.34 -10.05
CA GLY A 52 -10.99 -1.00 -8.64
C GLY A 52 -10.58 -2.20 -7.78
N GLY A 53 -11.23 -3.35 -7.97
CA GLY A 53 -10.88 -4.60 -7.31
C GLY A 53 -9.46 -5.06 -7.65
N PHE A 54 -9.09 -5.02 -8.93
CA PHE A 54 -7.74 -5.39 -9.37
C PHE A 54 -6.67 -4.46 -8.78
N GLY A 55 -6.91 -3.14 -8.80
CA GLY A 55 -6.01 -2.15 -8.23
C GLY A 55 -5.82 -2.30 -6.72
N TYR A 56 -6.90 -2.60 -5.99
CA TYR A 56 -6.84 -2.91 -4.56
C TYR A 56 -5.99 -4.17 -4.30
N SER A 57 -6.21 -5.24 -5.08
CA SER A 57 -5.44 -6.48 -4.96
C SER A 57 -3.95 -6.27 -5.26
N LEU A 58 -3.60 -5.45 -6.25
CA LEU A 58 -2.21 -5.12 -6.58
C LEU A 58 -1.52 -4.37 -5.41
N ALA A 59 -2.19 -3.36 -4.85
CA ALA A 59 -1.67 -2.61 -3.70
C ALA A 59 -1.46 -3.52 -2.48
N SER A 60 -2.44 -4.40 -2.20
CA SER A 60 -2.36 -5.37 -1.11
C SER A 60 -1.22 -6.38 -1.32
N ALA A 61 -1.06 -6.90 -2.54
CA ALA A 61 0.02 -7.83 -2.88
C ALA A 61 1.39 -7.16 -2.67
N PHE A 62 1.58 -5.92 -3.13
CA PHE A 62 2.83 -5.20 -2.95
C PHE A 62 3.19 -4.99 -1.47
N MET A 63 2.23 -4.55 -0.64
CA MET A 63 2.44 -4.44 0.81
C MET A 63 2.76 -5.80 1.45
N TRP A 64 2.11 -6.87 1.01
CA TRP A 64 2.40 -8.20 1.53
C TRP A 64 3.81 -8.68 1.18
N PHE A 65 4.22 -8.55 -0.08
CA PHE A 65 5.56 -8.96 -0.53
C PHE A 65 6.67 -8.20 0.19
N THR A 66 6.51 -6.89 0.36
CA THR A 66 7.50 -6.04 1.05
C THR A 66 7.61 -6.39 2.55
N CYS A 67 6.48 -6.59 3.23
CA CYS A 67 6.46 -7.01 4.63
C CYS A 67 7.08 -8.41 4.82
N MET A 68 6.72 -9.38 3.97
CA MET A 68 7.29 -10.72 4.04
C MET A 68 8.78 -10.74 3.73
N TYR A 69 9.22 -9.96 2.74
CA TYR A 69 10.64 -9.82 2.44
C TYR A 69 11.43 -9.30 3.65
N GLN A 70 10.91 -8.29 4.35
CA GLN A 70 11.56 -7.76 5.54
C GLN A 70 11.58 -8.74 6.71
N MET A 71 10.45 -9.39 7.00
CA MET A 71 10.37 -10.32 8.12
C MET A 71 11.18 -11.61 7.89
N LEU A 72 11.17 -12.14 6.66
CA LEU A 72 11.75 -13.45 6.38
C LEU A 72 13.21 -13.38 5.93
N ILE A 73 13.58 -12.38 5.12
CA ILE A 73 14.90 -12.32 4.49
C ILE A 73 15.76 -11.27 5.19
N MET A 74 15.23 -10.05 5.37
CA MET A 74 16.01 -8.96 5.98
C MET A 74 16.33 -9.24 7.46
N SER A 75 15.40 -9.83 8.20
CA SER A 75 15.61 -10.28 9.59
C SER A 75 16.74 -11.30 9.74
N ARG A 76 16.96 -12.17 8.74
CA ARG A 76 18.00 -13.22 8.78
C ARG A 76 19.41 -12.69 8.57
N ASN A 77 19.58 -11.48 8.04
CA ASN A 77 20.89 -10.92 7.72
C ASN A 77 21.62 -10.31 8.93
N GLY A 78 21.03 -10.36 10.14
CA GLY A 78 21.67 -9.91 11.38
C GLY A 78 21.99 -8.41 11.46
N LYS A 79 21.62 -7.64 10.42
CA LYS A 79 21.80 -6.20 10.37
C LYS A 79 20.70 -5.54 11.20
N VAL A 80 21.11 -4.81 12.23
CA VAL A 80 20.19 -3.99 13.02
C VAL A 80 19.92 -2.73 12.21
N TYR A 81 18.70 -2.63 11.71
CA TYR A 81 18.21 -1.40 11.10
C TYR A 81 17.72 -0.47 12.21
N GLY A 82 18.07 0.81 12.11
CA GLY A 82 17.52 1.83 13.01
C GLY A 82 16.00 1.94 12.88
N ASN A 83 15.39 2.69 13.79
CA ASN A 83 13.98 3.08 13.72
C ASN A 83 13.64 3.70 12.36
N ALA A 84 12.59 3.17 11.71
CA ALA A 84 12.11 3.61 10.41
C ALA A 84 11.86 5.14 10.36
N TRP A 85 11.51 5.73 11.50
CA TRP A 85 11.21 7.15 11.66
C TRP A 85 12.46 8.05 11.65
N GLU A 86 13.58 7.63 12.25
CA GLU A 86 14.84 8.40 12.16
C GLU A 86 15.42 8.37 10.75
N ALA A 87 15.24 7.24 10.04
CA ALA A 87 15.68 7.12 8.66
C ALA A 87 14.85 7.98 7.72
N ASP A 88 13.54 8.12 7.97
CA ASP A 88 12.69 9.00 7.18
C ASP A 88 13.07 10.48 7.44
N ILE A 89 13.14 10.96 8.68
CA ILE A 89 13.45 12.37 9.04
C ILE A 89 14.77 12.87 8.43
N ARG A 90 15.79 12.01 8.34
CA ARG A 90 17.11 12.40 7.80
C ARG A 90 17.09 12.67 6.29
N LEU A 91 16.08 12.21 5.56
CA LEU A 91 15.97 12.40 4.12
C LEU A 91 15.31 13.73 3.74
N ASP A 92 14.53 14.33 4.64
CA ASP A 92 13.88 15.63 4.44
C ASP A 92 14.77 16.84 4.80
N ASP A 93 15.88 16.60 5.51
CA ASP A 93 16.88 17.62 5.89
C ASP A 93 18.02 17.80 4.85
N LEU A 94 18.04 17.02 3.76
CA LEU A 94 19.07 17.02 2.70
C LEU A 94 18.54 17.63 1.39
#